data_AF-A0A8T7AKU1-F1
#
_entry.id   AF-A0A8T7AKU1-F1
#
_cell.length_a   1.000
_cell.length_b   1.000
_cell.length_c   1.000
_cell.angle_alpha   90.00
_cell.angle_beta   90.00
_cell.angle_gamma   90.00
#
_symmetry.space_group_name_H-M   'P 1'
#
loop_
_entity.id
_entity.type
_entity.pdbx_description
1 polymer ?
#
loop_
_entity_poly.entity_id
_entity_poly.type
_entity_poly.pdbx_seq_one_letter_code
_entity_poly.pdbx_strand_id
1 'polypeptide(L)'
;MNRALARLSLLLVVSIMMPSVSGAAGTAEDAVKYRHAVMEEMANHMSALTLILLDKVDGGDYAQGHVDALARASSEMDVLFPEISREGDTAALPAIWEEPDKFAEAVEKAQLAAADFQSAVSGGDRKATMAAFAAAGKTCKGCHESYRAEDDDHDSH
;
A
#
# COMPACT_ATOMS: atom_id res chain seq x y z
N MET A 1 68.97 5.59 33.90
CA MET A 1 69.05 4.54 34.93
C MET A 1 67.74 4.48 35.69
N ASN A 2 67.21 3.26 35.83
CA ASN A 2 66.20 2.76 36.77
C ASN A 2 64.71 3.16 36.69
N ARG A 3 63.93 2.08 36.74
CA ARG A 3 62.48 1.89 36.68
C ARG A 3 61.85 2.08 38.06
N ALA A 4 60.60 2.57 38.12
CA ALA A 4 59.65 2.21 39.19
C ALA A 4 58.21 2.50 38.71
N LEU A 5 57.44 1.47 38.32
CA LEU A 5 56.31 0.90 39.07
C LEU A 5 55.09 1.85 39.14
N ALA A 6 54.15 1.76 38.18
CA ALA A 6 53.01 0.82 38.17
C ALA A 6 52.01 1.02 39.32
N ARG A 7 50.89 1.70 39.03
CA ARG A 7 49.57 1.44 39.63
C ARG A 7 48.50 1.67 38.56
N LEU A 8 48.25 0.63 37.77
CA LEU A 8 47.14 0.55 36.83
C LEU A 8 45.87 0.27 37.66
N SER A 9 45.16 1.32 38.06
CA SER A 9 43.83 1.20 38.64
C SER A 9 42.86 0.83 37.52
N LEU A 10 42.57 -0.46 37.38
CA LEU A 10 41.55 -0.98 36.47
C LEU A 10 40.16 -0.59 37.01
N LEU A 11 39.66 0.56 36.57
CA LEU A 11 38.25 0.92 36.71
C LEU A 11 37.45 0.02 35.77
N LEU A 12 36.81 -1.01 36.34
CA LEU A 12 35.85 -1.85 35.65
C LEU A 12 34.59 -1.01 35.36
N VAL A 13 34.58 -0.30 34.23
CA VAL A 13 33.35 0.30 33.70
C VAL A 13 32.50 -0.85 33.18
N VAL A 14 31.55 -1.30 33.99
CA VAL A 14 30.48 -2.19 33.53
C VAL A 14 29.57 -1.35 32.64
N SER A 15 29.88 -1.30 31.34
CA SER A 15 28.93 -0.84 30.34
C SER A 15 27.73 -1.78 30.36
N ILE A 16 26.65 -1.33 30.99
CA ILE A 16 25.34 -1.91 30.79
C ILE A 16 25.01 -1.69 29.31
N MET A 17 25.22 -2.73 28.50
CA MET A 17 24.64 -2.80 27.16
C MET A 17 23.13 -2.86 27.37
N MET A 18 22.47 -1.70 27.28
CA MET A 18 21.04 -1.67 27.01
C MET A 18 20.84 -2.45 25.71
N PRO A 19 20.06 -3.54 25.69
CA PRO A 19 19.66 -4.11 24.43
C PRO A 19 18.92 -3.01 23.68
N SER A 20 19.44 -2.63 22.51
CA SER A 20 18.69 -1.86 21.54
C SER A 20 17.39 -2.60 21.33
N VAL A 21 16.27 -2.02 21.79
CA VAL A 21 14.96 -2.42 21.31
C VAL A 21 14.98 -2.02 19.83
N SER A 22 15.43 -2.94 18.97
CA SER A 22 15.13 -2.86 17.55
C SER A 22 13.61 -2.88 17.49
N GLY A 23 12.99 -1.72 17.27
CA GLY A 23 11.60 -1.69 16.84
C GLY A 23 11.49 -2.68 15.69
N ALA A 24 10.52 -3.60 15.77
CA ALA A 24 10.37 -4.65 14.77
C ALA A 24 10.16 -3.98 13.41
N ALA A 25 11.23 -3.81 12.64
CA ALA A 25 11.13 -3.69 11.21
C ALA A 25 10.54 -5.05 10.77
N GLY A 26 9.29 -5.03 10.30
CA GLY A 26 8.58 -6.24 9.87
C GLY A 26 9.38 -7.02 8.83
N THR A 27 9.03 -8.28 8.61
CA THR A 27 9.69 -9.10 7.59
C THR A 27 9.24 -8.69 6.18
N ALA A 28 10.02 -9.07 5.16
CA ALA A 28 9.62 -8.94 3.76
C ALA A 28 8.24 -9.59 3.51
N GLU A 29 8.05 -10.79 4.08
CA GLU A 29 6.81 -11.56 4.02
C GLU A 29 5.63 -10.79 4.65
N ASP A 30 5.81 -10.18 5.82
CA ASP A 30 4.75 -9.39 6.47
C ASP A 30 4.40 -8.15 5.65
N ALA A 31 5.39 -7.47 5.06
CA ALA A 31 5.15 -6.32 4.19
C ALA A 31 4.38 -6.70 2.92
N VAL A 32 4.74 -7.82 2.30
CA VAL A 32 4.03 -8.38 1.13
C VAL A 32 2.59 -8.74 1.50
N LYS A 33 2.38 -9.45 2.62
CA LYS A 33 1.04 -9.81 3.10
C LYS A 33 0.20 -8.57 3.39
N TYR A 34 0.78 -7.56 4.02
CA TYR A 34 0.09 -6.31 4.32
C TYR A 34 -0.37 -5.60 3.05
N ARG A 35 0.51 -5.40 2.04
CA ARG A 35 0.07 -4.79 0.77
C ARG A 35 -1.01 -5.61 0.07
N HIS A 36 -0.93 -6.94 0.07
CA HIS A 36 -1.95 -7.78 -0.56
C HIS A 36 -3.30 -7.63 0.15
N ALA A 37 -3.31 -7.57 1.49
CA ALA A 37 -4.54 -7.35 2.25
C ALA A 37 -5.19 -5.99 1.95
N VAL A 38 -4.40 -4.91 1.88
CA VAL A 38 -4.91 -3.57 1.56
C VAL A 38 -5.42 -3.50 0.11
N MET A 39 -4.70 -4.10 -0.84
CA MET A 39 -5.13 -4.16 -2.25
C MET A 39 -6.40 -4.99 -2.43
N GLU A 40 -6.53 -6.10 -1.69
CA GLU A 40 -7.72 -6.95 -1.68
C GLU A 40 -8.93 -6.21 -1.08
N GLU A 41 -8.74 -5.43 -0.01
CA GLU A 41 -9.77 -4.56 0.54
C GLU A 41 -10.26 -3.54 -0.50
N MET A 42 -9.34 -2.87 -1.20
CA MET A 42 -9.67 -1.94 -2.28
C MET A 42 -10.46 -2.62 -3.41
N ALA A 43 -10.02 -3.81 -3.83
CA ALA A 43 -10.68 -4.59 -4.88
C ALA A 43 -12.10 -4.99 -4.47
N ASN A 44 -12.31 -5.43 -3.23
CA ASN A 44 -13.60 -5.82 -2.69
C ASN A 44 -14.57 -4.63 -2.62
N HIS A 45 -14.11 -3.45 -2.19
CA HIS A 45 -14.94 -2.24 -2.18
C HIS A 45 -15.30 -1.78 -3.59
N MET A 46 -14.37 -1.82 -4.54
CA MET A 46 -14.66 -1.52 -5.95
C MET A 46 -15.64 -2.52 -6.56
N SER A 47 -15.55 -3.81 -6.23
CA SER A 47 -16.47 -4.84 -6.67
C SER A 47 -17.89 -4.60 -6.14
N ALA A 48 -18.03 -4.32 -4.85
CA ALA A 48 -19.32 -3.98 -4.23
C ALA A 48 -19.94 -2.72 -4.87
N LEU A 49 -19.14 -1.66 -5.05
CA LEU A 49 -19.57 -0.44 -5.76
C LEU A 49 -20.04 -0.75 -7.18
N THR A 50 -19.34 -1.63 -7.90
CA THR A 50 -19.74 -2.03 -9.25
C THR A 50 -21.14 -2.64 -9.27
N LEU A 51 -21.45 -3.54 -8.33
CA LEU A 51 -22.77 -4.17 -8.23
C LEU A 51 -23.87 -3.14 -7.93
N ILE A 52 -23.60 -2.18 -7.04
CA ILE A 52 -24.54 -1.11 -6.70
C ILE A 52 -24.76 -0.17 -7.90
N LEU A 53 -23.68 0.35 -8.48
CA LEU A 53 -23.73 1.34 -9.56
C LEU A 53 -24.32 0.80 -10.86
N LEU A 54 -24.21 -0.52 -11.09
CA LEU A 54 -24.82 -1.21 -12.22
C LEU A 54 -26.23 -1.74 -11.93
N ASP A 55 -26.84 -1.32 -10.82
CA ASP A 55 -28.20 -1.69 -10.41
C ASP A 55 -28.39 -3.23 -10.34
N LYS A 56 -27.33 -3.97 -9.98
CA LYS A 56 -27.36 -5.44 -9.81
C LYS A 56 -27.85 -5.87 -8.44
N VAL A 57 -27.73 -4.98 -7.46
CA VAL A 57 -28.23 -5.13 -6.09
C VAL A 57 -28.86 -3.82 -5.63
N ASP A 58 -29.84 -3.90 -4.74
CA ASP A 58 -30.30 -2.73 -3.98
C ASP A 58 -29.27 -2.46 -2.87
N GLY A 59 -28.32 -1.58 -3.17
CA GLY A 59 -27.24 -1.19 -2.27
C GLY A 59 -27.65 -0.23 -1.17
N GLY A 60 -28.93 0.22 -1.13
CA GLY A 60 -29.36 1.31 -0.26
C GLY A 60 -28.40 2.49 -0.31
N ASP A 61 -28.09 3.06 0.86
CA ASP A 61 -27.16 4.19 0.99
C ASP A 61 -25.69 3.76 1.24
N TYR A 62 -25.36 2.47 1.02
CA TYR A 62 -24.02 1.93 1.33
C TYR A 62 -22.93 2.30 0.33
N ALA A 63 -23.27 2.90 -0.82
CA ALA A 63 -22.29 3.36 -1.80
C ALA A 63 -21.26 4.32 -1.18
N GLN A 64 -21.70 5.22 -0.29
CA GLN A 64 -20.80 6.14 0.40
C GLN A 64 -19.79 5.39 1.28
N GLY A 65 -20.25 4.40 2.05
CA GLY A 65 -19.37 3.63 2.93
C GLY A 65 -18.28 2.86 2.17
N HIS A 66 -18.61 2.30 1.00
CA HIS A 66 -17.61 1.62 0.19
C HIS A 66 -16.58 2.57 -0.43
N VAL A 67 -17.00 3.74 -0.91
CA VAL A 67 -16.05 4.69 -1.50
C VAL A 67 -15.20 5.39 -0.42
N ASP A 68 -15.73 5.58 0.79
CA ASP A 68 -14.97 6.07 1.94
C ASP A 68 -13.85 5.08 2.32
N ALA A 69 -14.17 3.79 2.39
CA ALA A 69 -13.19 2.74 2.66
C ALA A 69 -12.13 2.65 1.56
N LEU A 70 -12.53 2.73 0.28
CA LEU A 70 -11.61 2.78 -0.85
C LEU A 70 -10.64 3.97 -0.76
N ALA A 71 -11.15 5.17 -0.49
CA ALA A 71 -10.31 6.38 -0.36
C ALA A 71 -9.34 6.25 0.83
N ARG A 72 -9.81 5.69 1.95
CA ARG A 72 -8.98 5.42 3.12
C ARG A 72 -7.86 4.42 2.81
N ALA A 73 -8.18 3.28 2.21
CA ALA A 73 -7.18 2.27 1.84
C ALA A 73 -6.19 2.82 0.80
N SER A 74 -6.65 3.60 -0.18
CA SER A 74 -5.77 4.26 -1.16
C SER A 74 -4.76 5.22 -0.51
N SER A 75 -5.10 5.84 0.62
CA SER A 75 -4.17 6.71 1.35
C SER A 75 -3.01 5.95 2.03
N GLU A 76 -3.11 4.63 2.16
CA GLU A 76 -2.04 3.80 2.74
C GLU A 76 -0.96 3.42 1.72
N MET A 77 -1.20 3.68 0.43
CA MET A 77 -0.36 3.26 -0.69
C MET A 77 1.12 3.68 -0.56
N ASP A 78 1.39 4.82 0.07
CA ASP A 78 2.72 5.38 0.27
C ASP A 78 3.66 4.49 1.11
N VAL A 79 3.10 3.57 1.89
CA VAL A 79 3.88 2.67 2.77
C VAL A 79 3.81 1.19 2.37
N LEU A 80 3.10 0.84 1.29
CA LEU A 80 2.85 -0.56 0.92
C LEU A 80 4.04 -1.26 0.22
N PHE A 81 5.01 -0.49 -0.28
CA PHE A 81 6.14 -1.01 -1.05
C PHE A 81 7.51 -0.67 -0.43
N PRO A 82 7.76 -1.02 0.86
CA PRO A 82 9.05 -0.76 1.45
C PRO A 82 10.15 -1.57 0.74
N GLU A 83 11.38 -1.07 0.75
CA GLU A 83 12.54 -1.68 0.08
C GLU A 83 12.71 -3.18 0.41
N ILE A 84 12.43 -3.57 1.65
CA ILE A 84 12.52 -4.96 2.12
C ILE A 84 11.54 -5.91 1.42
N SER A 85 10.52 -5.39 0.74
CA SER A 85 9.44 -6.16 0.09
C SER A 85 9.62 -6.36 -1.41
N ARG A 86 10.84 -6.06 -1.92
CA ARG A 86 11.26 -6.26 -3.31
C ARG A 86 11.22 -7.71 -3.77
N GLU A 87 11.44 -8.63 -2.85
CA GLU A 87 11.56 -10.06 -3.10
C GLU A 87 10.52 -10.82 -2.27
N GLY A 88 10.30 -12.09 -2.64
CA GLY A 88 9.32 -12.96 -2.01
C GLY A 88 8.16 -13.30 -2.94
N ASP A 89 7.06 -13.76 -2.36
CA ASP A 89 5.84 -14.14 -3.10
C ASP A 89 5.07 -12.89 -3.54
N THR A 90 5.52 -12.26 -4.63
CA THR A 90 4.92 -11.01 -5.10
C THR A 90 4.96 -10.82 -6.60
N ALA A 91 3.88 -10.24 -7.12
CA ALA A 91 3.79 -9.74 -8.48
C ALA A 91 4.30 -8.30 -8.65
N ALA A 92 4.83 -7.65 -7.60
CA ALA A 92 5.39 -6.30 -7.70
C ALA A 92 6.64 -6.29 -8.59
N LEU A 93 6.64 -5.48 -9.65
CA LEU A 93 7.76 -5.38 -10.58
C LEU A 93 8.90 -4.51 -10.01
N PRO A 94 10.18 -4.79 -10.35
CA PRO A 94 11.32 -3.98 -9.93
C PRO A 94 11.19 -2.48 -10.24
N ALA A 95 10.44 -2.14 -11.31
CA ALA A 95 10.16 -0.77 -11.73
C ALA A 95 9.63 0.15 -10.62
N ILE A 96 8.90 -0.40 -9.62
CA ILE A 96 8.42 0.36 -8.45
C ILE A 96 9.58 1.07 -7.74
N TRP A 97 10.71 0.38 -7.62
CA TRP A 97 11.86 0.90 -6.89
C TRP A 97 12.97 1.47 -7.79
N GLU A 98 12.99 1.10 -9.07
CA GLU A 98 13.90 1.68 -10.06
C GLU A 98 13.41 3.07 -10.53
N GLU A 99 12.09 3.32 -10.48
CA GLU A 99 11.47 4.57 -10.92
C GLU A 99 10.57 5.19 -9.82
N PRO A 100 11.10 5.47 -8.62
CA PRO A 100 10.29 5.83 -7.44
C PRO A 100 9.45 7.10 -7.64
N ASP A 101 9.95 8.08 -8.39
CA ASP A 101 9.21 9.31 -8.68
C ASP A 101 7.98 9.04 -9.57
N LYS A 102 8.12 8.18 -10.59
CA LYS A 102 6.99 7.81 -11.47
C LYS A 102 5.99 6.92 -10.75
N PHE A 103 6.46 6.06 -9.85
CA PHE A 103 5.59 5.26 -9.00
C PHE A 103 4.79 6.16 -8.06
N ALA A 104 5.45 7.11 -7.39
CA ALA A 104 4.79 8.10 -6.53
C ALA A 104 3.74 8.93 -7.30
N GLU A 105 4.02 9.35 -8.53
CA GLU A 105 3.01 10.02 -9.38
C GLU A 105 1.80 9.12 -9.68
N ALA A 106 2.01 7.81 -9.90
CA ALA A 106 0.91 6.88 -10.13
C ALA A 106 0.07 6.67 -8.86
N VAL A 107 0.72 6.62 -7.69
CA VAL A 107 0.07 6.58 -6.38
C VAL A 107 -0.77 7.83 -6.16
N GLU A 108 -0.21 9.03 -6.36
CA GLU A 108 -0.93 10.30 -6.20
C GLU A 108 -2.16 10.37 -7.12
N LYS A 109 -2.01 9.96 -8.39
CA LYS A 109 -3.13 9.90 -9.34
C LYS A 109 -4.25 8.97 -8.84
N ALA A 110 -3.91 7.81 -8.28
CA ALA A 110 -4.89 6.88 -7.73
C ALA A 110 -5.59 7.45 -6.48
N GLN A 111 -4.83 8.07 -5.56
CA GLN A 111 -5.36 8.72 -4.36
C GLN A 111 -6.34 9.86 -4.72
N LEU A 112 -5.96 10.72 -5.67
CA LEU A 112 -6.82 11.80 -6.16
C LEU A 112 -8.11 11.24 -6.81
N ALA A 113 -7.99 10.22 -7.64
CA ALA A 113 -9.15 9.61 -8.29
C ALA A 113 -10.11 8.97 -7.26
N ALA A 114 -9.59 8.37 -6.19
CA ALA A 114 -10.41 7.84 -5.11
C ALA A 114 -11.15 8.96 -4.34
N ALA A 115 -10.49 10.08 -4.06
CA ALA A 115 -11.10 11.25 -3.41
C ALA A 115 -12.16 11.94 -4.30
N ASP A 116 -11.91 12.04 -5.60
CA ASP A 116 -12.87 12.56 -6.57
C ASP A 116 -14.10 11.66 -6.67
N PHE A 117 -13.88 10.33 -6.66
CA PHE A 117 -14.97 9.37 -6.66
C PHE A 117 -15.80 9.44 -5.37
N GLN A 118 -15.15 9.57 -4.22
CA GLN A 118 -15.82 9.80 -2.94
C GLN A 118 -16.72 11.04 -2.99
N SER A 119 -16.21 12.14 -3.54
CA SER A 119 -16.95 13.39 -3.70
C SER A 119 -18.12 13.26 -4.67
N ALA A 120 -17.95 12.54 -5.77
CA ALA A 120 -19.00 12.30 -6.76
C ALA A 120 -20.16 11.48 -6.19
N VAL A 121 -19.87 10.43 -5.42
CA VAL A 121 -20.88 9.63 -4.71
C VAL A 121 -21.66 10.51 -3.73
N SER A 122 -20.97 11.33 -2.94
CA SER A 122 -21.60 12.26 -1.99
C SER A 122 -22.50 13.28 -2.66
N GLY A 123 -22.14 13.72 -3.88
CA GLY A 123 -22.94 14.66 -4.68
C GLY A 123 -24.23 14.07 -5.26
N GLY A 124 -24.37 12.75 -5.32
CA GLY A 124 -25.58 12.05 -5.76
C GLY A 124 -25.90 12.13 -7.26
N ASP A 125 -25.07 12.78 -8.08
CA ASP A 125 -25.27 12.81 -9.53
C ASP A 125 -24.76 11.52 -10.18
N ARG A 126 -25.69 10.66 -10.62
CA ARG A 126 -25.37 9.34 -11.19
C ARG A 126 -24.36 9.44 -12.35
N LYS A 127 -24.44 10.46 -13.20
CA LYS A 127 -23.52 10.60 -14.33
C LYS A 127 -22.10 10.92 -13.86
N ALA A 128 -21.95 11.84 -12.91
CA ALA A 128 -20.68 12.18 -12.29
C ALA A 128 -20.09 10.98 -11.54
N THR A 129 -20.91 10.26 -10.78
CA THR A 129 -20.49 9.03 -10.08
C THR A 129 -19.94 7.98 -11.05
N MET A 130 -20.65 7.70 -12.16
CA MET A 130 -20.17 6.75 -13.17
C MET A 130 -18.88 7.21 -13.86
N ALA A 131 -18.74 8.52 -14.11
CA ALA A 131 -17.53 9.08 -14.68
C ALA A 131 -16.33 8.94 -13.72
N ALA A 132 -16.53 9.24 -12.45
CA ALA A 132 -15.49 9.13 -11.42
C ALA A 132 -15.11 7.67 -11.13
N PHE A 133 -16.09 6.76 -11.09
CA PHE A 133 -15.85 5.31 -11.02
C PHE A 133 -14.95 4.83 -12.17
N ALA A 134 -15.26 5.24 -13.41
CA ALA A 134 -14.44 4.89 -14.57
C ALA A 134 -13.03 5.51 -14.52
N ALA A 135 -12.90 6.72 -13.98
CA ALA A 135 -11.60 7.37 -13.80
C ALA A 135 -10.74 6.63 -12.75
N ALA A 136 -11.31 6.29 -11.59
CA ALA A 136 -10.64 5.49 -10.56
C ALA A 136 -10.23 4.09 -11.09
N GLY A 137 -11.11 3.41 -11.84
CA GLY A 137 -10.76 2.14 -12.47
C GLY A 137 -9.57 2.24 -13.44
N LYS A 138 -9.42 3.36 -14.16
CA LYS A 138 -8.27 3.60 -15.06
C LYS A 138 -6.96 3.79 -14.29
N THR A 139 -6.98 4.42 -13.12
CA THR A 139 -5.75 4.57 -12.32
C THR A 139 -5.28 3.23 -11.77
N CYS A 140 -6.20 2.37 -11.31
CA CYS A 140 -5.88 1.00 -10.91
C CYS A 140 -5.23 0.22 -12.07
N LYS A 141 -5.85 0.26 -13.25
CA LYS A 141 -5.35 -0.43 -14.45
C LYS A 141 -3.97 0.07 -14.86
N GLY A 142 -3.78 1.38 -14.97
CA GLY A 142 -2.50 1.97 -15.39
C GLY A 142 -1.35 1.69 -14.41
N CYS A 143 -1.63 1.65 -13.11
CA CYS A 143 -0.65 1.24 -12.11
C CYS A 143 -0.27 -0.24 -12.29
N HIS A 144 -1.25 -1.14 -12.41
CA HIS A 144 -0.99 -2.57 -12.59
C HIS A 144 -0.23 -2.87 -13.89
N GLU A 145 -0.58 -2.22 -15.01
CA GLU A 145 0.12 -2.39 -16.29
C GLU A 145 1.61 -1.99 -16.22
N SER A 146 1.97 -1.07 -15.33
CA SER A 146 3.34 -0.57 -15.21
C SER A 146 4.15 -1.28 -14.12
N TYR A 147 3.48 -1.75 -13.06
CA TYR A 147 4.12 -2.10 -11.80
C TYR A 147 3.73 -3.47 -11.23
N ARG A 148 2.81 -4.20 -11.88
CA ARG A 148 2.40 -5.55 -11.50
C ARG A 148 2.68 -6.51 -12.65
N ALA A 149 3.27 -7.66 -12.36
CA ALA A 149 3.38 -8.75 -13.31
C ALA A 149 1.95 -9.16 -13.76
N GLU A 150 1.81 -9.49 -15.04
CA GLU A 150 0.58 -10.10 -15.54
C GLU A 150 0.46 -11.50 -14.94
N ASP A 151 -0.74 -11.86 -14.50
CA ASP A 151 -1.04 -13.22 -14.09
C ASP A 151 -1.12 -14.06 -15.39
N ASP A 152 -0.13 -14.92 -15.64
CA ASP A 152 -0.17 -15.91 -16.72
C ASP A 152 -1.27 -16.95 -16.40
N ASP A 153 -2.54 -16.58 -16.57
CA ASP A 153 -3.71 -17.45 -16.44
C ASP A 153 -3.77 -18.47 -17.58
N HIS A 154 -2.81 -19.41 -17.58
CA HIS A 154 -2.85 -20.58 -18.45
C HIS A 154 -3.33 -21.86 -17.76
N ASP A 155 -3.72 -21.83 -16.49
CA ASP A 155 -4.33 -22.98 -15.80
C ASP A 155 -5.10 -22.58 -14.54
N SER A 156 -6.40 -22.29 -14.67
CA SER A 156 -7.40 -22.67 -13.65
C SER A 156 -8.82 -22.48 -14.18
N HIS A 157 -9.33 -23.57 -14.76
CA HIS A 157 -10.76 -23.85 -14.89
C HIS A 157 -11.36 -24.29 -13.56
#